data_AF-A0A6J1NV42-F1
#
_entry.id   AF-A0A6J1NV42-F1
#
_cell.length_a   1.000
_cell.length_b   1.000
_cell.length_c   1.000
_cell.angle_alpha   90.00
_cell.angle_beta   90.00
_cell.angle_gamma   90.00
#
_symmetry.space_group_name_H-M   'P 1'
#
loop_
_entity.id
_entity.type
_entity.pdbx_description
1 polymer ?
#
loop_
_entity_poly.entity_id
_entity_poly.type
_entity_poly.pdbx_seq_one_letter_code
_entity_poly.pdbx_strand_id
1 'polypeptide(L)'
;MVEGGGDVAFVRHTAPHEVSGGRRREWWARDLLPDDLQLLCPDGTRAKMHEYAHCNLGRVPGAVLMGRANHTELDTISNLMVYAQQFYGATTADEFSFSMFLSQAPYADLIFSDAAVRLKPLPHNKRSAELVAGKSLIRAARIVSCDAPQASYYIASDPDFLSEGYTNGVVGHMIAIALFMLALLR
;
A
#
# COMPACT_ATOMS: atom_id res chain seq x y z
N MET A 1 -8.63 7.41 -16.87
CA MET A 1 -9.75 6.57 -16.38
C MET A 1 -11.04 7.37 -16.32
N VAL A 2 -11.26 8.23 -15.32
CA VAL A 2 -12.54 8.94 -15.16
C VAL A 2 -12.81 9.93 -16.30
N GLU A 3 -11.79 10.64 -16.79
CA GLU A 3 -11.91 11.58 -17.91
C GLU A 3 -11.89 10.89 -19.31
N GLY A 4 -11.90 9.56 -19.37
CA GLY A 4 -11.89 8.81 -20.64
C GLY A 4 -10.51 8.62 -21.29
N GLY A 5 -9.41 9.10 -20.68
CA GLY A 5 -8.05 8.91 -21.21
C GLY A 5 -7.45 7.49 -21.08
N GLY A 6 -8.23 6.50 -20.63
CA GLY A 6 -7.78 5.10 -20.51
C GLY A 6 -8.74 4.24 -19.68
N ASP A 7 -8.70 2.93 -19.87
CA ASP A 7 -9.71 2.00 -19.33
C ASP A 7 -9.37 1.43 -17.93
N VAL A 8 -8.09 1.38 -17.57
CA VAL A 8 -7.61 0.77 -16.32
C VAL A 8 -6.68 1.74 -15.59
N ALA A 9 -6.76 1.77 -14.26
CA ALA A 9 -5.85 2.52 -13.41
C ALA A 9 -5.24 1.62 -12.33
N PHE A 10 -3.91 1.66 -12.19
CA PHE A 10 -3.19 1.00 -11.10
C PHE A 10 -3.03 1.98 -9.95
N VAL A 11 -3.82 1.79 -8.89
CA VAL A 11 -3.87 2.70 -7.73
C VAL A 11 -3.88 1.92 -6.42
N ARG A 12 -3.62 2.61 -5.30
CA ARG A 12 -3.80 2.05 -3.95
C ARG A 12 -5.29 1.76 -3.70
N HIS A 13 -5.57 0.79 -2.83
CA HIS A 13 -6.95 0.42 -2.46
C HIS A 13 -7.78 1.56 -1.87
N THR A 14 -7.17 2.60 -1.29
CA THR A 14 -7.88 3.75 -0.70
C THR A 14 -8.26 4.81 -1.73
N ALA A 15 -7.51 4.95 -2.82
CA ALA A 15 -7.68 6.06 -3.77
C ALA A 15 -9.09 6.11 -4.40
N PRO A 16 -9.68 4.98 -4.86
CA PRO A 16 -11.06 4.99 -5.35
C PRO A 16 -12.07 5.50 -4.31
N HIS A 17 -11.88 5.20 -3.04
CA HIS A 17 -12.75 5.67 -1.95
C HIS A 17 -12.56 7.16 -1.67
N GLU A 18 -11.34 7.68 -1.82
CA GLU A 18 -11.00 9.10 -1.61
C GLU A 18 -11.60 10.01 -2.69
N VAL A 19 -11.75 9.53 -3.93
CA VAL A 19 -12.26 10.34 -5.04
C VAL A 19 -13.76 10.19 -5.28
N SER A 20 -14.36 9.04 -4.91
CA SER A 20 -15.77 8.75 -5.16
C SER A 20 -16.70 9.18 -4.02
N GLY A 21 -18.00 9.23 -4.31
CA GLY A 21 -19.04 9.49 -3.30
C GLY A 21 -19.04 10.93 -2.78
N GLY A 22 -18.70 11.89 -3.63
CA GLY A 22 -18.75 13.33 -3.32
C GLY A 22 -17.65 13.83 -2.36
N ARG A 23 -16.62 13.02 -2.08
CA ARG A 23 -15.47 13.42 -1.25
C ARG A 23 -14.56 14.43 -1.94
N ARG A 24 -14.46 14.35 -3.26
CA ARG A 24 -13.79 15.33 -4.12
C ARG A 24 -14.86 16.22 -4.77
N ARG A 25 -14.62 17.53 -4.79
CA ARG A 25 -15.55 18.55 -5.33
C ARG A 25 -15.16 19.01 -6.73
N GLU A 26 -14.03 18.54 -7.21
CA GLU A 26 -13.49 18.79 -8.52
C GLU A 26 -14.44 18.26 -9.60
N TRP A 27 -14.56 19.00 -10.70
CA TRP A 27 -15.56 18.74 -11.75
C TRP A 27 -15.43 17.34 -12.36
N TRP A 28 -14.22 16.79 -12.45
CA TRP A 28 -13.95 15.47 -13.00
C TRP A 28 -14.35 14.32 -12.05
N ALA A 29 -14.48 14.58 -10.74
CA ALA A 29 -14.80 13.57 -9.72
C ALA A 29 -16.24 13.68 -9.18
N ARG A 30 -16.91 14.81 -9.45
CA ARG A 30 -18.17 15.20 -8.79
C ARG A 30 -19.27 14.16 -8.92
N ASP A 31 -19.39 13.56 -10.10
CA ASP A 31 -20.47 12.64 -10.44
C ASP A 31 -20.01 11.17 -10.40
N LEU A 32 -18.84 10.89 -9.81
CA LEU A 32 -18.27 9.54 -9.69
C LEU A 32 -18.82 8.79 -8.47
N LEU A 33 -19.60 7.74 -8.73
CA LEU A 33 -20.15 6.89 -7.68
C LEU A 33 -19.18 5.74 -7.36
N PRO A 34 -19.13 5.27 -6.10
CA PRO A 34 -18.33 4.10 -5.73
C PRO A 34 -18.67 2.84 -6.55
N ASP A 35 -19.93 2.69 -6.97
CA ASP A 35 -20.42 1.55 -7.74
C ASP A 35 -20.04 1.61 -9.23
N ASP A 36 -19.55 2.76 -9.71
CA ASP A 36 -19.03 2.92 -11.09
C ASP A 36 -17.62 2.29 -11.25
N LEU A 37 -16.97 1.95 -10.12
CA LEU A 37 -15.63 1.40 -10.09
C LEU A 37 -15.63 -0.07 -9.63
N GLN A 38 -14.79 -0.87 -10.29
CA GLN A 38 -14.60 -2.29 -9.97
C GLN A 38 -13.11 -2.59 -9.85
N LEU A 39 -12.78 -3.55 -8.98
CA LEU A 39 -11.43 -4.08 -8.87
C LEU A 39 -11.24 -5.22 -9.87
N LEU A 40 -10.04 -5.30 -10.45
CA LEU A 40 -9.61 -6.43 -11.27
C LEU A 40 -8.79 -7.38 -10.41
N CYS A 41 -9.24 -8.64 -10.31
CA CYS A 41 -8.57 -9.64 -9.50
C CYS A 41 -7.57 -10.44 -10.33
N PRO A 42 -6.50 -10.97 -9.70
CA PRO A 42 -5.52 -11.82 -10.37
C PRO A 42 -6.15 -13.06 -11.04
N ASP A 43 -7.25 -13.58 -10.49
CA ASP A 43 -7.99 -14.74 -11.00
C ASP A 43 -8.80 -14.44 -12.28
N GLY A 44 -8.72 -13.22 -12.81
CA GLY A 44 -9.47 -12.75 -13.98
C GLY A 44 -10.92 -12.33 -13.67
N THR A 45 -11.35 -12.47 -12.41
CA THR A 45 -12.65 -12.01 -11.94
C THR A 45 -12.64 -10.51 -11.62
N ARG A 46 -13.84 -9.96 -11.39
CA ARG A 46 -14.02 -8.57 -10.92
C ARG A 46 -14.67 -8.60 -9.55
N ALA A 47 -14.25 -7.68 -8.69
CA ALA A 47 -14.74 -7.55 -7.33
C ALA A 47 -15.17 -6.12 -7.03
N LYS A 48 -15.96 -5.94 -5.97
CA LYS A 48 -16.36 -4.61 -5.52
C LYS A 48 -15.21 -3.90 -4.82
N MET A 49 -15.24 -2.57 -4.80
CA MET A 49 -14.18 -1.73 -4.21
C MET A 49 -13.83 -2.08 -2.75
N HIS A 50 -14.81 -2.51 -1.94
CA HIS A 50 -14.58 -2.87 -0.53
C HIS A 50 -13.95 -4.27 -0.34
N GLU A 51 -13.91 -5.09 -1.39
CA GLU A 51 -13.35 -6.45 -1.36
C GLU A 51 -11.84 -6.47 -1.64
N TYR A 52 -11.17 -5.30 -1.58
CA TYR A 52 -9.74 -5.12 -1.85
C TYR A 52 -8.83 -6.05 -1.01
N ALA A 53 -9.28 -6.48 0.17
CA ALA A 53 -8.52 -7.40 1.02
C ALA A 53 -8.34 -8.77 0.36
N HIS A 54 -9.34 -9.22 -0.41
CA HIS A 54 -9.28 -10.48 -1.16
C HIS A 54 -8.86 -10.27 -2.62
N CYS A 55 -9.31 -9.18 -3.24
CA CYS A 55 -9.00 -8.83 -4.62
C CYS A 55 -7.98 -7.68 -4.68
N ASN A 56 -6.68 -8.03 -4.70
CA ASN A 56 -5.59 -7.10 -4.90
C ASN A 56 -4.45 -7.75 -5.69
N LEU A 57 -3.60 -6.92 -6.31
CA LEU A 57 -2.42 -7.37 -7.05
C LEU A 57 -1.23 -7.70 -6.14
N GLY A 58 -1.31 -7.37 -4.85
CA GLY A 58 -0.23 -7.56 -3.90
C GLY A 58 -0.26 -6.56 -2.76
N ARG A 59 0.41 -6.93 -1.67
CA ARG A 59 0.55 -6.07 -0.49
C ARG A 59 1.89 -5.35 -0.53
N VAL A 60 1.83 -4.02 -0.44
CA VAL A 60 3.02 -3.16 -0.40
C VAL A 60 3.14 -2.43 0.95
N PRO A 61 4.37 -2.12 1.39
CA PRO A 61 4.57 -1.30 2.59
C PRO A 61 4.05 0.12 2.35
N GLY A 62 3.67 0.79 3.44
CA GLY A 62 3.29 2.20 3.40
C GLY A 62 4.47 3.10 3.06
N ALA A 63 4.17 4.33 2.63
CA ALA A 63 5.20 5.34 2.37
C ALA A 63 6.02 5.63 3.64
N VAL A 64 7.33 5.82 3.47
CA VAL A 64 8.25 6.10 4.57
C VAL A 64 9.12 7.32 4.25
N LEU A 65 9.45 8.07 5.30
CA LEU A 65 10.46 9.13 5.22
C LEU A 65 11.85 8.49 5.23
N MET A 66 12.66 8.85 4.23
CA MET A 66 14.03 8.38 4.10
C MET A 66 15.01 9.53 4.33
N GLY A 67 16.15 9.21 4.93
CA GLY A 67 17.22 10.16 5.19
C GLY A 67 18.57 9.48 5.09
N ARG A 68 19.64 10.24 5.35
CA ARG A 68 20.99 9.70 5.40
C ARG A 68 21.10 8.64 6.50
N ALA A 69 22.00 7.68 6.32
CA ALA A 69 22.33 6.64 7.30
C ALA A 69 23.08 7.21 8.52
N ASN A 70 22.46 8.14 9.24
CA ASN A 70 22.93 8.71 10.49
C ASN A 70 21.82 8.55 11.53
N HIS A 71 22.04 7.68 12.51
CA HIS A 71 21.00 7.34 13.49
C HIS A 71 20.54 8.54 14.32
N THR A 72 21.46 9.45 14.68
CA THR A 72 21.12 10.61 15.51
C THR A 72 20.22 11.59 14.74
N GLU A 73 20.58 11.91 13.50
CA GLU A 73 19.75 12.75 12.62
C GLU A 73 18.37 12.12 12.38
N LEU A 74 18.32 10.81 12.11
CA LEU A 74 17.07 10.10 11.90
C LEU A 74 16.18 10.10 13.17
N ASP A 75 16.78 9.98 14.36
CA ASP A 75 16.03 10.09 15.63
C ASP A 75 15.50 11.50 15.85
N THR A 76 16.32 12.52 15.58
CA THR A 76 15.89 13.93 15.70
C THR A 76 14.70 14.20 14.78
N ILE A 77 14.78 13.79 13.51
CA ILE A 77 13.68 13.96 12.55
C ILE A 77 12.47 13.12 12.96
N SER A 78 12.65 11.87 13.37
CA SER A 78 11.54 11.03 13.81
C SER A 78 10.82 11.65 15.01
N ASN A 79 11.53 12.20 15.98
CA ASN A 79 10.95 12.86 17.15
C ASN A 79 10.25 14.16 16.75
N LEU A 80 10.87 14.99 15.89
CA LEU A 80 10.25 16.19 15.35
C LEU A 80 8.92 15.87 14.67
N MET A 81 8.88 14.83 13.83
CA MET A 81 7.66 14.41 13.14
C MET A 81 6.59 13.90 14.11
N VAL A 82 6.99 13.27 15.22
CA VAL A 82 6.05 12.86 16.29
C VAL A 82 5.43 14.06 16.99
N TYR A 83 6.21 15.10 17.27
CA TYR A 83 5.64 16.35 17.82
C TYR A 83 4.78 17.08 16.78
N ALA A 84 5.25 17.17 15.53
CA ALA A 84 4.51 17.84 14.46
C ALA A 84 3.11 17.23 14.28
N GLN A 85 2.98 15.90 14.26
CA GLN A 85 1.65 15.27 14.16
C GLN A 85 0.77 15.45 15.41
N GLN A 86 1.34 15.71 16.59
CA GLN A 86 0.53 15.98 17.79
C GLN A 86 -0.15 17.35 17.70
N PHE A 87 0.51 18.34 17.11
CA PHE A 87 -0.03 19.69 16.94
C PHE A 87 -0.81 19.86 15.63
N TYR A 88 -0.36 19.22 14.55
CA TYR A 88 -0.83 19.45 13.18
C TYR A 88 -1.42 18.19 12.53
N GLY A 89 -1.66 17.12 13.28
CA GLY A 89 -2.25 15.87 12.77
C GLY A 89 -3.77 15.96 12.54
N ALA A 90 -4.39 17.10 12.78
CA ALA A 90 -5.82 17.31 12.52
C ALA A 90 -6.11 17.17 11.02
N THR A 91 -7.16 16.42 10.69
CA THR A 91 -7.61 16.17 9.30
C THR A 91 -8.71 17.14 8.85
N THR A 92 -9.02 18.14 9.66
CA THR A 92 -10.04 19.16 9.37
C THR A 92 -9.37 20.44 8.88
N ALA A 93 -9.88 21.01 7.79
CA ALA A 93 -9.49 22.34 7.37
C ALA A 93 -9.97 23.38 8.40
N ASP A 94 -9.04 24.03 9.05
CA ASP A 94 -9.28 25.23 9.86
C ASP A 94 -8.41 26.35 9.30
N GLU A 95 -8.99 27.53 9.09
CA GLU A 95 -8.32 28.68 8.46
C GLU A 95 -7.15 29.19 9.31
N PHE A 96 -7.17 28.92 10.62
CA PHE A 96 -6.14 29.35 11.56
C PHE A 96 -5.18 28.23 11.98
N SER A 97 -5.32 27.03 11.42
CA SER A 97 -4.52 25.86 11.78
C SER A 97 -3.88 25.20 10.56
N PHE A 98 -2.73 24.57 10.79
CA PHE A 98 -2.05 23.79 9.76
C PHE A 98 -2.37 22.31 9.94
N SER A 99 -2.82 21.67 8.85
CA SER A 99 -3.11 20.24 8.79
C SER A 99 -2.06 19.53 7.95
N MET A 100 -1.23 18.71 8.58
CA MET A 100 -0.09 18.06 7.95
C MET A 100 -0.49 16.93 6.98
N PHE A 101 -1.69 16.35 7.14
CA PHE A 101 -2.22 15.28 6.28
C PHE A 101 -3.38 15.75 5.40
N LEU A 102 -3.52 17.06 5.15
CA LEU A 102 -4.60 17.58 4.32
C LEU A 102 -4.04 18.53 3.27
N SER A 103 -4.26 18.18 2.00
CA SER A 103 -3.95 19.03 0.86
C SER A 103 -5.17 19.85 0.45
N GLN A 104 -4.99 21.15 0.19
CA GLN A 104 -6.04 22.00 -0.34
C GLN A 104 -6.20 21.82 -1.85
N ALA A 105 -7.45 21.82 -2.33
CA ALA A 105 -7.75 21.75 -3.75
C ALA A 105 -7.09 22.93 -4.50
N PRO A 106 -6.53 22.72 -5.71
CA PRO A 106 -6.65 21.51 -6.55
C PRO A 106 -5.55 20.46 -6.31
N TYR A 107 -4.75 20.60 -5.25
CA TYR A 107 -3.63 19.69 -4.97
C TYR A 107 -4.06 18.52 -4.07
N ALA A 108 -3.35 17.41 -4.16
CA ALA A 108 -3.56 16.20 -3.36
C ALA A 108 -2.22 15.58 -2.96
N ASP A 109 -2.20 14.88 -1.83
CA ASP A 109 -1.04 14.15 -1.31
C ASP A 109 0.26 15.01 -1.21
N LEU A 110 0.15 16.27 -0.77
CA LEU A 110 1.28 17.19 -0.58
C LEU A 110 2.13 16.82 0.65
N ILE A 111 3.41 16.48 0.42
CA ILE A 111 4.38 15.99 1.42
C ILE A 111 3.99 14.64 2.01
N PHE A 112 2.80 14.54 2.59
CA PHE A 112 2.19 13.34 3.11
C PHE A 112 0.91 13.03 2.34
N SER A 113 0.54 11.75 2.30
CA SER A 113 -0.74 11.38 1.69
C SER A 113 -1.91 11.90 2.52
N ASP A 114 -2.97 12.35 1.85
CA ASP A 114 -4.22 12.80 2.49
C ASP A 114 -4.91 11.65 3.26
N ALA A 115 -4.58 10.39 2.90
CA ALA A 115 -5.04 9.19 3.58
C ALA A 115 -4.24 8.84 4.85
N ALA A 116 -3.14 9.55 5.12
CA ALA A 116 -2.30 9.27 6.28
C ALA A 116 -3.01 9.71 7.57
N VAL A 117 -3.09 8.80 8.54
CA VAL A 117 -3.69 9.08 9.85
C VAL A 117 -2.62 9.40 10.91
N ARG A 118 -1.44 8.81 10.78
CA ARG A 118 -0.36 8.92 11.78
C ARG A 118 0.98 8.52 11.20
N LEU A 119 2.04 9.17 11.66
CA LEU A 119 3.42 8.74 11.44
C LEU A 119 3.87 7.82 12.57
N LYS A 120 4.45 6.67 12.21
CA LYS A 120 4.97 5.69 13.16
C LYS A 120 6.51 5.64 13.11
N PRO A 121 7.20 5.95 14.21
CA PRO A 121 8.65 5.75 14.31
C PRO A 121 9.03 4.29 14.04
N LEU A 122 10.06 4.09 13.23
CA LEU A 122 10.64 2.77 13.00
C LEU A 122 11.82 2.54 13.97
N PRO A 123 11.93 1.35 14.58
CA PRO A 123 13.08 1.03 15.42
C PRO A 123 14.35 0.93 14.56
N HIS A 124 15.51 1.21 15.15
CA HIS A 124 16.80 1.28 14.42
C HIS A 124 17.08 0.06 13.54
N ASN A 125 16.80 -1.14 14.06
CA ASN A 125 17.00 -2.40 13.35
C ASN A 125 16.04 -2.62 12.16
N LYS A 126 15.08 -1.72 11.94
CA LYS A 126 14.12 -1.76 10.81
C LYS A 126 14.19 -0.53 9.90
N ARG A 127 15.24 0.31 10.01
CA ARG A 127 15.40 1.53 9.19
C ARG A 127 16.15 1.30 7.86
N SER A 128 16.42 0.05 7.49
CA SER A 128 16.97 -0.26 6.16
C SER A 128 15.87 -0.19 5.10
N ALA A 129 16.17 0.45 3.96
CA ALA A 129 15.23 0.52 2.84
C ALA A 129 14.81 -0.88 2.34
N GLU A 130 15.74 -1.84 2.32
CA GLU A 130 15.45 -3.22 1.93
C GLU A 130 14.50 -3.92 2.91
N LEU A 131 14.70 -3.69 4.23
CA LEU A 131 13.83 -4.26 5.26
C LEU A 131 12.43 -3.65 5.22
N VAL A 132 12.32 -2.34 4.96
CA VAL A 132 11.03 -1.66 4.85
C VAL A 132 10.29 -2.08 3.58
N ALA A 133 10.99 -2.15 2.45
CA ALA A 133 10.42 -2.58 1.16
C ALA A 133 9.90 -4.03 1.21
N GLY A 134 10.57 -4.88 1.99
CA GLY A 134 10.26 -6.31 2.07
C GLY A 134 10.81 -7.09 0.87
N LYS A 135 10.87 -8.41 1.03
CA LYS A 135 11.50 -9.30 0.04
C LYS A 135 10.73 -9.34 -1.28
N SER A 136 9.40 -9.33 -1.22
CA SER A 136 8.53 -9.41 -2.41
C SER A 136 8.75 -8.23 -3.34
N LEU A 137 8.72 -7.00 -2.82
CA LEU A 137 8.85 -5.79 -3.61
C LEU A 137 10.24 -5.65 -4.23
N ILE A 138 11.31 -5.89 -3.47
CA ILE A 138 12.69 -5.84 -3.98
C ILE A 138 12.92 -6.91 -5.05
N ARG A 139 12.38 -8.12 -4.84
CA ARG A 139 12.47 -9.19 -5.83
C ARG A 139 11.68 -8.86 -7.10
N ALA A 140 10.47 -8.32 -6.96
CA ALA A 140 9.66 -7.84 -8.09
C ALA A 140 10.43 -6.78 -8.89
N ALA A 141 10.97 -5.75 -8.21
CA ALA A 141 11.76 -4.69 -8.81
C ALA A 141 12.98 -5.23 -9.58
N ARG A 142 13.62 -6.27 -9.05
CA ARG A 142 14.77 -6.91 -9.71
C ARG A 142 14.38 -7.66 -10.99
N ILE A 143 13.19 -8.28 -11.03
CA ILE A 143 12.73 -9.04 -12.20
C ILE A 143 12.29 -8.10 -13.32
N VAL A 144 11.63 -6.98 -12.98
CA VAL A 144 11.19 -5.99 -13.98
C VAL A 144 12.33 -5.07 -14.45
N SER A 145 13.49 -5.14 -13.80
CA SER A 145 14.67 -4.39 -14.23
C SER A 145 15.09 -4.83 -15.63
N CYS A 146 15.44 -3.89 -16.51
CA CYS A 146 15.95 -4.19 -17.84
C CYS A 146 17.29 -4.98 -17.79
N ASP A 147 18.00 -4.92 -16.67
CA ASP A 147 19.24 -5.66 -16.42
C ASP A 147 19.00 -7.08 -15.88
N ALA A 148 17.73 -7.53 -15.79
CA ALA A 148 17.40 -8.81 -15.21
C ALA A 148 17.86 -9.98 -16.12
N PRO A 149 18.44 -11.05 -15.54
CA PRO A 149 18.88 -12.22 -16.32
C PRO A 149 17.67 -12.90 -16.96
N GLN A 150 17.81 -13.50 -18.15
CA GLN A 150 16.66 -14.06 -18.87
C GLN A 150 15.88 -15.13 -18.09
N ALA A 151 16.54 -15.83 -17.15
CA ALA A 151 15.89 -16.80 -16.29
C ALA A 151 14.83 -16.20 -15.34
N SER A 152 14.86 -14.91 -15.03
CA SER A 152 13.86 -14.29 -14.16
C SER A 152 12.52 -13.98 -14.84
N TYR A 153 12.45 -13.95 -16.17
CA TYR A 153 11.20 -13.67 -16.89
C TYR A 153 10.15 -14.77 -16.66
N TYR A 154 10.56 -16.03 -16.48
CA TYR A 154 9.66 -17.15 -16.19
C TYR A 154 9.09 -17.13 -14.76
N ILE A 155 9.67 -16.34 -13.86
CA ILE A 155 9.21 -16.21 -12.46
C ILE A 155 8.13 -15.11 -12.34
N ALA A 156 8.13 -14.12 -13.25
CA ALA A 156 7.15 -13.02 -13.24
C ALA A 156 5.73 -13.43 -13.64
N SER A 157 5.54 -14.57 -14.32
CA SER A 157 4.22 -14.99 -14.80
C SER A 157 3.34 -15.64 -13.72
N ASP A 158 3.87 -15.88 -12.52
CA ASP A 158 3.12 -16.47 -11.41
C ASP A 158 2.52 -15.35 -10.52
N PRO A 159 1.18 -15.18 -10.46
CA PRO A 159 0.54 -14.16 -9.64
C PRO A 159 0.72 -14.37 -8.13
N ASP A 160 1.03 -15.59 -7.68
CA ASP A 160 1.31 -15.89 -6.26
C ASP A 160 2.64 -15.29 -5.76
N PHE A 161 3.46 -14.81 -6.68
CA PHE A 161 4.74 -14.18 -6.42
C PHE A 161 4.65 -12.94 -5.51
N LEU A 162 3.56 -12.16 -5.62
CA LEU A 162 3.35 -10.93 -4.86
C LEU A 162 2.53 -11.13 -3.58
N SER A 163 1.80 -12.24 -3.45
CA SER A 163 0.79 -12.43 -2.40
C SER A 163 1.30 -13.14 -1.15
N GLU A 164 2.56 -13.58 -1.11
CA GLU A 164 3.04 -14.57 -0.10
C GLU A 164 2.14 -15.83 -0.03
N GLY A 165 1.25 -16.05 -1.00
CA GLY A 165 0.22 -17.09 -0.99
C GLY A 165 0.81 -18.49 -0.79
N TYR A 166 2.00 -18.71 -1.36
CA TYR A 166 2.78 -19.94 -1.17
C TYR A 166 3.09 -20.25 0.30
N THR A 167 3.44 -19.25 1.13
CA THR A 167 3.77 -19.51 2.54
C THR A 167 2.55 -19.88 3.37
N ASN A 168 1.39 -19.26 3.10
CA ASN A 168 0.14 -19.59 3.79
C ASN A 168 -0.37 -20.99 3.39
N GLY A 169 -0.23 -21.37 2.11
CA GLY A 169 -0.57 -22.71 1.63
C GLY A 169 0.32 -23.81 2.26
N VAL A 170 1.63 -23.60 2.30
CA VAL A 170 2.59 -24.56 2.88
C VAL A 170 2.39 -24.71 4.39
N VAL A 171 2.19 -23.62 5.13
CA VAL A 171 1.92 -23.68 6.58
C VAL A 171 0.59 -24.37 6.84
N GLY A 172 -0.45 -24.07 6.06
CA GLY A 172 -1.74 -24.75 6.15
C GLY A 172 -1.66 -26.26 5.90
N HIS A 173 -0.91 -26.68 4.88
CA HIS A 173 -0.67 -28.10 4.61
C HIS A 173 0.14 -28.80 5.70
N MET A 174 1.17 -28.16 6.24
CA MET A 174 1.97 -28.72 7.33
C MET A 174 1.14 -28.92 8.60
N ILE A 175 0.25 -27.98 8.92
CA ILE A 175 -0.68 -28.10 10.06
C ILE A 175 -1.68 -29.23 9.82
N ALA A 176 -2.24 -29.35 8.62
CA ALA A 176 -3.17 -30.43 8.27
C ALA A 176 -2.51 -31.81 8.39
N ILE A 177 -1.28 -31.95 7.91
CA ILE A 177 -0.49 -33.19 8.02
C ILE A 177 -0.19 -33.50 9.49
N ALA A 178 0.20 -32.50 10.29
CA ALA A 178 0.47 -32.70 11.71
C ALA A 178 -0.78 -33.15 12.49
N LEU A 179 -1.94 -32.55 12.22
CA LEU A 179 -3.21 -32.96 12.81
C LEU A 179 -3.63 -34.37 12.38
N PHE A 180 -3.42 -34.72 11.11
CA PHE A 180 -3.71 -36.06 10.59
C PHE A 180 -2.81 -37.14 11.22
N MET A 181 -1.52 -36.86 11.38
CA MET A 181 -0.58 -37.77 12.05
C MET A 181 -0.92 -37.95 13.54
N LEU A 182 -1.32 -36.87 14.23
CA LEU A 182 -1.80 -36.94 15.62
C LEU A 182 -3.09 -37.76 15.77
N ALA A 183 -3.97 -37.73 14.76
CA ALA A 183 -5.19 -38.55 14.74
C ALA A 183 -4.90 -40.04 14.46
N LEU A 184 -3.84 -40.37 13.71
CA LEU A 184 -3.42 -41.75 13.45
C LEU A 184 -2.62 -42.38 14.59
N LEU A 185 -1.99 -41.55 15.44
CA LEU A 185 -1.21 -41.98 16.61
C LEU A 185 -2.07 -42.15 17.88
N ARG A 186 -3.39 -42.04 17.77
CA ARG A 186 -4.36 -42.17 18.86
C ARG A 186 -5.32 -43.32 18.59
#